data_AF-A0A7S0FDB1-F1
#
_entry.id   AF-A0A7S0FDB1-F1
#
_cell.length_a   1.000
_cell.length_b   1.000
_cell.length_c   1.000
_cell.angle_alpha   90.00
_cell.angle_beta   90.00
_cell.angle_gamma   90.00
#
_symmetry.space_group_name_H-M   'P 1'
#
loop_
_entity.id
_entity.type
_entity.pdbx_description
1 polymer ?
#
loop_
_entity_poly.entity_id
_entity_poly.type
_entity_poly.pdbx_seq_one_letter_code
_entity_poly.pdbx_strand_id
1 'polypeptide(L)'
;RRAHLLPSCMRDAVQWIYCADYHPCVLVHGIPTPPATSLSVYSPLLHEVDGKTASLLLPTLALHAAIGSLAGKQYTFLEERGENAFHLVMPAAHVPAESQSSVGASAVNFHTEDPIPPIDVFQPRALGLLMVRPQPGVQTALTAVEDIAKDLLSAPKLLATVAAPRFR
;
A
#
# COMPACT_ATOMS: atom_id res chain seq x y z
N ARG A 1 -0.66 16.53 11.53
CA ARG A 1 -1.16 17.89 11.87
C ARG A 1 -1.62 18.74 10.66
N ARG A 2 -1.70 18.23 9.41
CA ARG A 2 -2.11 19.02 8.22
C ARG A 2 -3.42 18.55 7.54
N ALA A 3 -4.09 17.54 8.06
CA ALA A 3 -5.29 16.95 7.47
C ALA A 3 -6.48 17.94 7.34
N HIS A 4 -6.53 18.98 8.18
CA HIS A 4 -7.54 20.05 8.11
C HIS A 4 -7.41 20.94 6.86
N LEU A 5 -6.27 20.90 6.16
CA LEU A 5 -6.04 21.64 4.92
C LEU A 5 -6.56 20.90 3.68
N LEU A 6 -6.94 19.63 3.81
CA LEU A 6 -7.55 18.89 2.71
C LEU A 6 -8.98 19.37 2.45
N PRO A 7 -9.50 19.30 1.22
CA PRO A 7 -10.91 19.54 0.95
C PRO A 7 -11.82 18.67 1.83
N SER A 8 -12.97 19.19 2.27
CA SER A 8 -13.91 18.44 3.11
C SER A 8 -14.34 17.12 2.46
N CYS A 9 -14.62 17.14 1.16
CA CYS A 9 -14.96 15.94 0.40
C CYS A 9 -13.91 14.83 0.49
N MET A 10 -12.61 15.17 0.52
CA MET A 10 -11.55 14.18 0.71
C MET A 10 -11.53 13.64 2.14
N ARG A 11 -11.78 14.49 3.14
CA ARG A 11 -11.86 14.04 4.53
C ARG A 11 -13.04 13.11 4.76
N ASP A 12 -14.20 13.50 4.25
CA ASP A 12 -15.44 12.76 4.40
C ASP A 12 -15.35 11.40 3.67
N ALA A 13 -14.77 11.38 2.47
CA ALA A 13 -14.54 10.14 1.72
C ALA A 13 -13.60 9.18 2.47
N VAL A 14 -12.50 9.67 3.04
CA VAL A 14 -11.57 8.81 3.80
C VAL A 14 -12.22 8.31 5.09
N GLN A 15 -12.90 9.18 5.83
CA GLN A 15 -13.61 8.78 7.06
C GLN A 15 -14.71 7.76 6.77
N TRP A 16 -15.42 7.90 5.65
CA TRP A 16 -16.47 6.97 5.26
C TRP A 16 -15.96 5.54 5.10
N ILE A 17 -14.72 5.32 4.63
CA ILE A 17 -14.12 3.97 4.52
C ILE A 17 -14.00 3.29 5.87
N TYR A 18 -13.62 4.04 6.91
CA TYR A 18 -13.45 3.50 8.25
C TYR A 18 -14.78 3.28 8.98
N CYS A 19 -15.85 3.88 8.48
CA CYS A 19 -17.20 3.74 9.04
C CYS A 19 -18.11 2.81 8.22
N ALA A 20 -17.78 2.54 6.95
CA ALA A 20 -18.55 1.70 6.07
C ALA A 20 -17.94 0.30 6.02
N ASP A 21 -18.64 -0.66 6.62
CA ASP A 21 -18.26 -2.09 6.69
C ASP A 21 -18.20 -2.82 5.33
N TYR A 22 -18.06 -2.12 4.20
CA TYR A 22 -18.38 -2.67 2.87
C TYR A 22 -17.38 -2.38 1.74
N HIS A 23 -16.34 -1.56 1.94
CA HIS A 23 -15.37 -1.29 0.86
C HIS A 23 -13.92 -1.51 1.30
N PRO A 24 -13.19 -2.46 0.67
CA PRO A 24 -11.82 -2.81 1.07
C PRO A 24 -10.78 -1.75 0.64
N CYS A 25 -11.16 -0.79 -0.21
CA CYS A 25 -10.24 0.21 -0.72
C CYS A 25 -10.95 1.48 -1.22
N VAL A 26 -10.22 2.59 -1.30
CA VAL A 26 -10.61 3.79 -2.04
C VAL A 26 -9.50 4.23 -2.97
N LEU A 27 -9.90 4.59 -4.19
CA LEU A 27 -9.02 5.15 -5.20
C LEU A 27 -9.21 6.67 -5.26
N VAL A 28 -8.14 7.41 -4.96
CA VAL A 28 -8.14 8.88 -5.03
C VAL A 28 -7.42 9.31 -6.30
N HIS A 29 -8.15 9.98 -7.20
CA HIS A 29 -7.60 10.53 -8.43
C HIS A 29 -7.25 12.01 -8.30
N GLY A 30 -6.42 12.51 -9.23
CA GLY A 30 -6.08 13.93 -9.30
C GLY A 30 -5.04 14.40 -8.28
N ILE A 31 -4.32 13.48 -7.64
CA ILE A 31 -3.16 13.82 -6.82
C ILE A 31 -2.07 14.39 -7.74
N PRO A 32 -1.58 15.62 -7.52
CA PRO A 32 -0.55 16.21 -8.37
C PRO A 32 0.74 15.40 -8.26
N THR A 33 1.19 14.82 -9.37
CA THR A 33 2.49 14.16 -9.48
C THR A 33 3.40 14.94 -10.44
N PRO A 34 4.72 14.96 -10.21
CA PRO A 34 5.64 15.56 -11.17
C PRO A 34 5.54 14.84 -12.52
N PRO A 35 5.76 15.55 -13.65
CA PRO A 35 5.70 14.95 -14.97
C PRO A 35 6.64 13.75 -15.09
N ALA A 36 6.21 12.67 -15.74
CA ALA A 36 7.01 11.45 -15.91
C ALA A 36 8.37 11.72 -16.61
N THR A 37 8.46 12.77 -17.43
CA THR A 37 9.67 13.22 -18.12
C THR A 37 10.66 13.95 -17.21
N SER A 38 10.23 14.45 -16.06
CA SER A 38 11.07 15.13 -15.06
C SER A 38 11.72 14.18 -14.07
N LEU A 39 11.24 12.92 -14.01
CA LEU A 39 11.82 11.84 -13.22
C LEU A 39 12.94 11.16 -14.02
N SER A 40 14.06 11.88 -14.18
CA SER A 40 15.26 11.33 -14.82
C SER A 40 16.08 10.57 -13.78
N VAL A 41 16.23 9.26 -13.96
CA VAL A 41 17.21 8.40 -13.28
C VAL A 41 16.96 8.21 -11.78
N TYR A 42 16.01 7.32 -11.46
CA TYR A 42 16.17 6.51 -10.25
C TYR A 42 17.34 5.56 -10.45
N SER A 43 18.30 5.53 -9.53
CA SER A 43 19.33 4.50 -9.52
C SER A 43 18.75 3.21 -8.92
N PRO A 44 18.53 2.13 -9.71
CA PRO A 44 18.03 0.86 -9.19
C PRO A 44 19.00 0.15 -8.24
N LEU A 45 20.18 0.74 -7.99
CA LEU A 45 21.24 0.19 -7.15
C LEU A 45 21.15 0.62 -5.68
N LEU A 46 20.44 1.71 -5.34
CA LEU A 46 20.52 2.28 -3.99
C LEU A 46 19.24 2.21 -3.17
N HIS A 47 18.08 1.83 -3.74
CA HIS A 47 16.77 1.98 -3.07
C HIS A 47 16.52 3.41 -2.55
N GLU A 48 17.29 4.38 -3.03
CA GLU A 48 17.25 5.77 -2.62
C GLU A 48 16.78 6.62 -3.78
N VAL A 49 15.89 7.54 -3.45
CA VAL A 49 15.49 8.61 -4.35
C VAL A 49 16.65 9.60 -4.42
N ASP A 50 17.15 9.95 -5.60
CA ASP A 50 18.14 11.03 -5.70
C ASP A 50 17.54 12.35 -5.15
N GLY A 51 18.38 13.24 -4.63
CA GLY A 51 17.88 14.44 -3.94
C GLY A 51 16.99 15.34 -4.81
N LYS A 52 17.18 15.29 -6.13
CA LYS A 52 16.38 16.02 -7.12
C LYS A 52 14.98 15.42 -7.27
N THR A 53 14.89 14.11 -7.41
CA THR A 53 13.62 13.38 -7.51
C THR A 53 12.86 13.44 -6.19
N ALA A 54 13.57 13.35 -5.05
CA ALA A 54 12.97 13.49 -3.73
C ALA A 54 12.30 14.86 -3.60
N SER A 55 13.00 15.93 -3.99
CA SER A 55 12.48 17.30 -3.97
C SER A 55 11.24 17.50 -4.85
N LEU A 56 11.21 16.88 -6.03
CA LEU A 56 10.03 16.92 -6.92
C LEU A 56 8.84 16.14 -6.36
N LEU A 57 9.10 15.08 -5.59
CA LEU A 57 8.05 14.25 -4.99
C LEU A 57 7.52 14.81 -3.67
N LEU A 58 8.25 15.72 -2.99
CA LEU A 58 7.87 16.26 -1.68
C LEU A 58 6.40 16.73 -1.59
N PRO A 59 5.85 17.51 -2.54
CA PRO A 59 4.44 17.93 -2.46
C PRO A 59 3.47 16.75 -2.53
N THR A 60 3.78 15.78 -3.40
CA THR A 60 2.99 14.55 -3.60
C THR A 60 3.02 13.67 -2.36
N LEU A 61 4.21 13.46 -1.78
CA LEU A 61 4.40 12.68 -0.56
C LEU A 61 3.74 13.35 0.65
N ALA A 62 3.80 14.68 0.75
CA ALA A 62 3.11 15.43 1.79
C ALA A 62 1.59 15.27 1.70
N LEU A 63 1.03 15.24 0.49
CA LEU A 63 -0.39 14.97 0.27
C LEU A 63 -0.74 13.51 0.61
N HIS A 64 0.09 12.55 0.21
CA HIS A 64 -0.09 11.14 0.57
C HIS A 64 -0.10 10.94 2.09
N ALA A 65 0.85 11.54 2.81
CA ALA A 65 0.87 11.51 4.27
C ALA A 65 -0.30 12.28 4.90
N ALA A 66 -0.79 13.36 4.29
CA ALA A 66 -1.97 14.06 4.80
C ALA A 66 -3.23 13.18 4.70
N ILE A 67 -3.41 12.47 3.59
CA ILE A 67 -4.49 11.51 3.38
C ILE A 67 -4.35 10.34 4.36
N GLY A 68 -3.16 9.73 4.46
CA GLY A 68 -2.90 8.65 5.42
C GLY A 68 -3.13 9.07 6.88
N SER A 69 -2.93 10.35 7.22
CA SER A 69 -3.21 10.86 8.57
C SER A 69 -4.71 10.96 8.89
N LEU A 70 -5.59 10.97 7.89
CA LEU A 70 -7.04 10.86 8.09
C LEU A 70 -7.45 9.43 8.42
N ALA A 71 -6.70 8.47 7.89
CA ALA A 71 -6.87 7.04 8.09
C ALA A 71 -6.40 6.57 9.47
N GLY A 72 -5.38 7.21 10.03
CA GLY A 72 -4.88 6.90 11.37
C GLY A 72 -3.46 7.40 11.59
N LYS A 73 -2.80 6.84 12.61
CA LYS A 73 -1.37 7.07 12.84
C LYS A 73 -0.57 6.24 11.83
N GLN A 74 0.42 6.87 11.21
CA GLN A 74 1.35 6.20 10.30
C GLN A 74 2.46 5.51 11.09
N TYR A 75 2.80 4.30 10.65
CA TYR A 75 3.84 3.46 11.24
C TYR A 75 4.76 2.96 10.14
N THR A 76 6.03 2.79 10.49
CA THR A 76 7.03 2.07 9.69
C THR A 76 7.64 1.02 10.59
N PHE A 77 7.93 -0.15 10.04
CA PHE A 77 8.63 -1.20 10.77
C PHE A 77 10.14 -1.01 10.62
N LEU A 78 10.88 -1.07 11.73
CA LEU A 78 12.34 -0.88 11.75
C LEU A 78 13.07 -1.86 10.84
N GLU A 79 12.58 -3.09 10.80
CA GLU A 79 13.14 -4.19 10.00
C GLU A 79 12.83 -4.02 8.49
N GLU A 80 11.87 -3.17 8.15
CA GLU A 80 11.52 -2.83 6.79
C GLU A 80 12.19 -1.51 6.35
N ARG A 81 13.24 -1.64 5.54
CA ARG A 81 13.81 -0.51 4.75
C ARG A 81 14.24 0.71 5.58
N GLY A 82 14.65 0.51 6.84
CA GLY A 82 15.41 1.48 7.62
C GLY A 82 14.62 2.73 8.06
N GLU A 83 13.39 2.55 8.56
CA GLU A 83 12.51 3.62 9.08
C GLU A 83 11.95 4.61 8.05
N ASN A 84 12.20 4.39 6.76
CA ASN A 84 11.74 5.31 5.72
C ASN A 84 10.20 5.42 5.71
N ALA A 85 9.67 6.62 5.96
CA ALA A 85 8.22 6.87 5.99
C ALA A 85 7.50 6.56 4.65
N PHE A 86 8.26 6.45 3.55
CA PHE A 86 7.74 6.10 2.23
C PHE A 86 8.67 5.09 1.56
N HIS A 87 8.08 3.99 1.09
CA HIS A 87 8.79 2.91 0.43
C HIS A 87 8.57 2.96 -1.09
N LEU A 88 9.63 2.75 -1.86
CA LEU A 88 9.55 2.65 -3.31
C LEU A 88 9.11 1.26 -3.74
N VAL A 89 8.05 1.20 -4.53
CA VAL A 89 7.52 -0.03 -5.11
C VAL A 89 7.87 -0.04 -6.60
N MET A 90 8.99 -0.67 -6.95
CA MET A 90 9.47 -0.77 -8.33
C MET A 90 10.48 -1.92 -8.48
N PRO A 91 10.59 -2.54 -9.66
CA PRO A 91 11.57 -3.60 -9.89
C PRO A 91 13.00 -3.14 -9.63
N ALA A 92 13.75 -3.90 -8.81
CA ALA A 92 15.15 -3.64 -8.52
C ALA A 92 16.05 -4.61 -9.30
N ALA A 93 17.08 -4.08 -9.98
CA ALA A 93 17.92 -4.87 -10.88
C ALA A 93 18.73 -6.00 -10.19
N HIS A 94 18.96 -5.88 -8.88
CA HIS A 94 19.68 -6.86 -8.07
C HIS A 94 18.76 -7.87 -7.37
N VAL A 95 17.44 -7.69 -7.48
CA VAL A 95 16.45 -8.61 -6.90
C VAL A 95 16.00 -9.58 -7.99
N PRO A 96 15.94 -10.89 -7.71
CA PRO A 96 15.41 -11.87 -8.66
C PRO A 96 13.99 -11.49 -9.10
N ALA A 97 13.70 -11.66 -10.38
CA ALA A 97 12.42 -11.26 -10.95
C ALA A 97 11.23 -11.95 -10.26
N GLU A 98 11.40 -13.20 -9.85
CA GLU A 98 10.45 -14.07 -9.18
C GLU A 98 10.27 -13.78 -7.67
N SER A 99 11.03 -12.82 -7.12
CA SER A 99 10.91 -12.42 -5.72
C SER A 99 9.48 -12.01 -5.37
N GLN A 100 8.93 -12.60 -4.30
CA GLN A 100 7.64 -12.21 -3.72
C GLN A 100 7.83 -10.98 -2.84
N SER A 101 8.13 -9.84 -3.47
CA SER A 101 8.35 -8.57 -2.78
C SER A 101 7.89 -7.39 -3.63
N SER A 102 7.76 -6.22 -3.01
CA SER A 102 7.43 -4.96 -3.68
C SER A 102 8.48 -4.45 -4.67
N VAL A 103 9.61 -5.17 -4.83
CA VAL A 103 10.69 -4.87 -5.77
C VAL A 103 10.98 -6.01 -6.74
N GLY A 104 10.18 -7.09 -6.72
CA GLY A 104 10.18 -8.12 -7.75
C GLY A 104 9.56 -7.62 -9.07
N ALA A 105 9.81 -8.35 -10.15
CA ALA A 105 9.28 -8.03 -11.49
C ALA A 105 8.14 -8.96 -11.93
N SER A 106 7.91 -10.05 -11.20
CA SER A 106 6.86 -11.05 -11.45
C SER A 106 5.61 -10.77 -10.63
N ALA A 107 4.54 -11.53 -10.92
CA ALA A 107 3.32 -11.49 -10.14
C ALA A 107 3.60 -11.84 -8.66
N VAL A 108 3.06 -11.03 -7.77
CA VAL A 108 3.09 -11.26 -6.32
C VAL A 108 1.79 -11.94 -5.91
N ASN A 109 1.90 -12.98 -5.08
CA ASN A 109 0.75 -13.70 -4.55
C ASN A 109 -0.11 -12.78 -3.66
N PHE A 110 -1.41 -13.08 -3.56
CA PHE A 110 -2.28 -12.41 -2.59
C PHE A 110 -1.76 -12.61 -1.16
N HIS A 111 -1.64 -11.51 -0.44
CA HIS A 111 -1.19 -11.49 0.95
C HIS A 111 -1.83 -10.31 1.69
N THR A 112 -1.84 -10.39 3.00
CA THR A 112 -2.01 -9.24 3.89
C THR A 112 -0.63 -8.66 4.19
N GLU A 113 -0.46 -7.34 4.17
CA GLU A 113 0.81 -6.70 4.53
C GLU A 113 1.16 -6.99 6.00
N ASP A 114 2.42 -7.37 6.25
CA ASP A 114 3.02 -7.61 7.57
C ASP A 114 2.11 -8.30 8.60
N PRO A 115 1.74 -9.57 8.38
CA PRO A 115 1.01 -10.33 9.38
C PRO A 115 1.97 -10.70 10.52
N ILE A 116 2.25 -9.74 11.41
CA ILE A 116 3.10 -9.94 12.60
C ILE A 116 2.20 -10.34 13.78
N PRO A 117 2.35 -11.55 14.35
CA PRO A 117 1.66 -11.91 15.58
C PRO A 117 2.12 -11.06 16.78
N PRO A 118 1.23 -10.62 17.67
CA PRO A 118 -0.22 -10.77 17.59
C PRO A 118 -0.83 -9.78 16.57
N ILE A 119 -1.56 -10.36 15.62
CA ILE A 119 -2.19 -9.67 14.47
C ILE A 119 -3.05 -8.48 14.94
N ASP A 120 -3.67 -8.61 16.13
CA ASP A 120 -4.58 -7.62 16.69
C ASP A 120 -3.91 -6.33 17.19
N VAL A 121 -2.58 -6.32 17.38
CA VAL A 121 -1.88 -5.22 18.06
C VAL A 121 -1.01 -4.40 17.12
N PHE A 122 -0.41 -5.03 16.11
CA PHE A 122 0.61 -4.37 15.26
C PHE A 122 0.33 -4.43 13.76
N GLN A 123 -0.73 -5.11 13.29
CA GLN A 123 -1.00 -5.17 11.85
C GLN A 123 -1.39 -3.80 11.28
N PRO A 124 -0.85 -3.40 10.11
CA PRO A 124 -1.33 -2.23 9.39
C PRO A 124 -2.83 -2.34 9.10
N ARG A 125 -3.60 -1.36 9.56
CA ARG A 125 -5.06 -1.30 9.28
C ARG A 125 -5.39 -0.80 7.88
N ALA A 126 -4.43 -0.17 7.21
CA ALA A 126 -4.53 0.26 5.83
C ALA A 126 -3.14 0.38 5.22
N LEU A 127 -3.02 0.06 3.94
CA LEU A 127 -1.82 0.26 3.14
C LEU A 127 -2.05 1.44 2.18
N GLY A 128 -1.16 2.43 2.24
CA GLY A 128 -1.16 3.57 1.33
C GLY A 128 -0.29 3.30 0.10
N LEU A 129 -0.88 3.31 -1.09
CA LEU A 129 -0.15 3.24 -2.35
C LEU A 129 -0.34 4.54 -3.15
N LEU A 130 0.78 5.10 -3.63
CA LEU A 130 0.81 6.31 -4.46
C LEU A 130 1.44 5.99 -5.82
N MET A 131 0.66 6.13 -6.88
CA MET A 131 1.18 5.97 -8.24
C MET A 131 1.92 7.24 -8.68
N VAL A 132 3.24 7.17 -8.76
CA VAL A 132 4.08 8.27 -9.26
C VAL A 132 4.24 8.21 -10.78
N ARG A 133 4.38 7.00 -11.34
CA ARG A 133 4.52 6.76 -12.77
C ARG A 133 3.70 5.54 -13.18
N PRO A 134 2.81 5.64 -14.18
CA PRO A 134 2.11 4.46 -14.70
C PRO A 134 3.08 3.56 -15.47
N GLN A 135 2.92 2.25 -15.30
CA GLN A 135 3.65 1.23 -16.07
C GLN A 135 2.65 0.39 -16.86
N PRO A 136 2.70 0.41 -18.21
CA PRO A 136 1.83 -0.43 -19.02
C PRO A 136 1.95 -1.90 -18.66
N GLY A 137 0.82 -2.59 -18.51
CA GLY A 137 0.78 -4.02 -18.19
C GLY A 137 0.95 -4.37 -16.71
N VAL A 138 1.18 -3.40 -15.82
CA VAL A 138 1.22 -3.61 -14.38
C VAL A 138 -0.14 -3.25 -13.77
N GLN A 139 -0.67 -4.13 -12.94
CA GLN A 139 -1.96 -3.96 -12.28
C GLN A 139 -1.86 -4.30 -10.80
N THR A 140 -2.65 -3.61 -9.99
CA THR A 140 -2.87 -3.97 -8.58
C THR A 140 -4.16 -4.77 -8.49
N ALA A 141 -4.08 -6.00 -8.00
CA ALA A 141 -5.24 -6.83 -7.72
C ALA A 141 -5.64 -6.69 -6.24
N LEU A 142 -6.92 -6.45 -5.99
CA LEU A 142 -7.49 -6.32 -4.65
C LEU A 142 -8.63 -7.32 -4.53
N THR A 143 -8.74 -7.97 -3.37
CA THR A 143 -9.84 -8.89 -3.08
C THR A 143 -10.28 -8.70 -1.62
N ALA A 144 -11.58 -8.69 -1.39
CA ALA A 144 -12.16 -8.61 -0.06
C ALA A 144 -12.38 -10.02 0.50
N VAL A 145 -12.24 -10.19 1.82
CA VAL A 145 -12.52 -11.48 2.45
C VAL A 145 -13.98 -11.85 2.24
N GLU A 146 -14.89 -10.89 2.22
CA GLU A 146 -16.33 -11.05 2.02
C GLU A 146 -16.68 -11.64 0.65
N ASP A 147 -15.90 -11.29 -0.38
CA ASP A 147 -16.08 -11.84 -1.72
C ASP A 147 -15.62 -13.29 -1.79
N ILE A 148 -14.50 -13.62 -1.13
CA ILE A 148 -14.01 -15.00 -0.99
C ILE A 148 -14.92 -15.80 -0.05
N ALA A 149 -15.51 -15.17 0.97
CA ALA A 149 -16.33 -15.83 1.97
C ALA A 149 -17.59 -16.44 1.36
N LYS A 150 -18.20 -15.79 0.36
CA LYS A 150 -19.35 -16.35 -0.37
C LYS A 150 -19.00 -17.69 -1.01
N ASP A 151 -17.83 -17.78 -1.63
CA ASP A 151 -17.34 -19.02 -2.24
C ASP A 151 -16.98 -20.06 -1.17
N LEU A 152 -16.35 -19.65 -0.06
CA LEU A 152 -16.00 -20.54 1.06
C LEU A 152 -17.22 -21.08 1.82
N LEU A 153 -18.29 -20.30 1.95
CA LEU A 153 -19.55 -20.73 2.56
C LEU A 153 -20.21 -21.85 1.76
N SER A 154 -19.99 -21.89 0.44
CA SER A 154 -20.41 -23.02 -0.40
C SER A 154 -19.51 -24.27 -0.26
N ALA A 155 -18.35 -24.13 0.40
CA ALA A 155 -17.35 -25.17 0.62
C ALA A 155 -17.03 -25.37 2.13
N PRO A 156 -17.97 -25.90 2.94
CA PRO A 156 -17.88 -25.91 4.40
C PRO A 156 -16.64 -26.64 4.98
N LYS A 157 -16.11 -27.64 4.28
CA LYS A 157 -14.86 -28.32 4.67
C LYS A 157 -13.64 -27.40 4.56
N LEU A 158 -13.60 -26.56 3.52
CA LEU A 158 -12.51 -25.60 3.31
C LEU A 158 -12.61 -24.47 4.33
N LEU A 159 -13.82 -23.95 4.59
CA LEU A 159 -14.06 -22.95 5.63
C LEU A 159 -13.60 -23.43 7.01
N ALA A 160 -13.96 -24.65 7.40
CA ALA A 160 -13.50 -25.24 8.66
C ALA A 160 -11.97 -25.36 8.73
N THR A 161 -11.33 -25.63 7.60
CA THR A 161 -9.86 -25.78 7.49
C THR A 161 -9.12 -24.43 7.59
N VAL A 162 -9.75 -23.34 7.14
CA VAL A 162 -9.22 -21.96 7.21
C VAL A 162 -9.48 -21.34 8.59
N ALA A 163 -10.64 -21.60 9.19
CA ALA A 163 -11.02 -21.06 10.49
C ALA A 163 -10.39 -21.82 11.68
N ALA A 164 -9.89 -23.04 11.47
CA ALA A 164 -9.22 -23.78 12.53
C ALA A 164 -7.92 -23.06 12.96
N PRO A 165 -7.73 -22.74 14.25
CA PRO A 165 -6.51 -22.13 14.74
C PRO A 165 -5.33 -23.05 14.44
N ARG A 166 -4.44 -22.61 13.55
CA ARG A 166 -3.19 -23.31 13.26
C ARG A 166 -2.12 -22.71 14.16
N PHE A 167 -1.96 -23.26 15.35
CA PHE A 167 -0.77 -23.01 16.14
C PHE A 167 0.42 -23.60 15.38
N ARG A 168 1.29 -22.74 14.86
CA ARG A 168 2.67 -23.07 14.49
C ARG A 168 3.58 -22.10 15.19
#